data_AF-A0A2H5YM91-F1
#
_entry.id   AF-A0A2H5YM91-F1
#
_cell.length_a   1.000
_cell.length_b   1.000
_cell.length_c   1.000
_cell.angle_alpha   90.00
_cell.angle_beta   90.00
_cell.angle_gamma   90.00
#
_symmetry.space_group_name_H-M   'P 1'
#
loop_
_entity.id
_entity.type
_entity.pdbx_description
1 polymer ?
#
loop_
_entity_poly.entity_id
_entity_poly.type
_entity_poly.pdbx_seq_one_letter_code
_entity_poly.pdbx_strand_id
1 'polypeptide(L)' 'MGLEKLSNAPCHVCGAPLGAADYAACNGCGGLFHWSWSGAPAADDCGIAWLDEQYLVLEYACNVCLGRAAGQEPPVGRGH' A
#
# COMPACT_ATOMS: atom_id res chain seq x y z
N MET A 1 -16.73 5.95 -17.12
CA MET A 1 -17.06 4.82 -16.22
C MET A 1 -15.78 4.30 -15.60
N GLY A 2 -15.60 4.31 -14.26
CA GLY A 2 -14.45 3.61 -13.67
C GLY A 2 -14.18 3.79 -12.17
N LEU A 3 -14.22 5.01 -11.64
CA LEU A 3 -13.85 5.29 -10.23
C LEU A 3 -14.87 4.77 -9.21
N GLU A 4 -16.16 4.80 -9.58
CA GLU A 4 -17.29 4.35 -8.75
C GLU A 4 -17.31 2.84 -8.44
N LYS A 5 -16.56 2.01 -9.20
CA LYS A 5 -16.53 0.55 -8.98
C LYS A 5 -15.48 0.11 -7.95
N LEU A 6 -14.55 0.98 -7.55
CA LEU A 6 -13.45 0.65 -6.64
C LEU A 6 -13.71 1.12 -5.20
N SER A 7 -14.60 2.10 -5.01
CA SER A 7 -15.14 2.41 -3.70
C SER A 7 -15.85 1.16 -3.17
N ASN A 8 -15.31 0.55 -2.11
CA ASN A 8 -15.80 -0.68 -1.47
C ASN A 8 -15.20 -2.02 -1.96
N ALA A 9 -14.13 -2.03 -2.77
CA ALA A 9 -13.36 -3.26 -2.97
C ALA A 9 -12.68 -3.69 -1.65
N PRO A 10 -12.53 -4.99 -1.35
CA PRO A 10 -11.91 -5.43 -0.11
C PRO A 10 -10.39 -5.26 -0.16
N CYS A 11 -9.81 -4.73 0.90
CA CYS A 11 -8.36 -4.71 1.10
C CYS A 11 -7.83 -6.15 1.17
N HIS A 12 -6.81 -6.47 0.38
CA HIS A 12 -6.19 -7.78 0.33
C HIS A 12 -5.50 -8.18 1.65
N VAL A 13 -5.18 -7.21 2.51
CA VAL A 13 -4.45 -7.43 3.76
C VAL A 13 -5.40 -7.62 4.95
N CYS A 14 -6.32 -6.67 5.16
CA CYS A 14 -7.20 -6.67 6.33
C CYS A 14 -8.64 -7.09 6.02
N GLY A 15 -9.02 -7.18 4.74
CA GLY A 15 -10.38 -7.52 4.30
C GLY A 15 -11.39 -6.37 4.42
N ALA A 16 -11.06 -5.26 5.08
CA ALA A 16 -11.95 -4.12 5.20
C ALA A 16 -12.11 -3.38 3.87
N PRO A 17 -13.24 -2.67 3.64
CA PRO A 17 -13.46 -1.94 2.41
C PRO A 17 -12.44 -0.83 2.18
N LEU A 18 -12.05 -0.64 0.92
CA LEU A 18 -11.19 0.47 0.49
C LEU A 18 -12.01 1.75 0.31
N GLY A 19 -11.42 2.86 0.72
CA GLY A 19 -11.91 4.19 0.39
C GLY A 19 -11.82 4.47 -1.11
N ALA A 20 -12.57 5.46 -1.60
CA ALA A 20 -12.62 5.77 -3.03
C ALA A 20 -11.27 6.23 -3.62
N ALA A 21 -10.37 6.74 -2.78
CA ALA A 21 -9.08 7.29 -3.20
C ALA A 21 -7.87 6.76 -2.40
N ASP A 22 -8.06 6.00 -1.33
CA ASP A 22 -7.00 5.63 -0.38
C ASP A 22 -6.59 4.16 -0.53
N TYR A 23 -6.17 3.80 -1.74
CA TYR A 23 -5.67 2.47 -2.05
C TYR A 23 -4.54 2.48 -3.08
N ALA A 24 -3.73 1.43 -3.05
CA ALA A 24 -2.73 1.12 -4.07
C ALA A 24 -2.82 -0.37 -4.46
N ALA A 25 -2.26 -0.73 -5.63
CA ALA A 25 -2.10 -2.12 -6.03
C ALA A 25 -0.69 -2.61 -5.65
N CYS A 26 -0.60 -3.80 -5.08
CA CYS A 26 0.69 -4.42 -4.75
C CYS A 26 1.41 -4.86 -6.04
N ASN A 27 2.66 -4.45 -6.21
CA ASN A 27 3.49 -4.85 -7.36
C ASN A 27 3.80 -6.37 -7.37
N GLY A 28 3.77 -7.02 -6.20
CA GLY A 28 4.04 -8.45 -6.07
C GLY A 28 2.84 -9.36 -6.36
N CYS A 29 1.68 -9.08 -5.77
CA CYS A 29 0.49 -9.95 -5.90
C CYS A 29 -0.67 -9.35 -6.71
N GLY A 30 -0.59 -8.06 -7.09
CA GLY A 30 -1.66 -7.33 -7.78
C GLY A 30 -2.87 -6.97 -6.91
N GLY A 31 -2.91 -7.42 -5.64
CA GLY A 31 -4.00 -7.12 -4.72
C GLY A 31 -4.05 -5.66 -4.31
N LEU A 32 -5.26 -5.11 -4.17
CA LEU A 32 -5.48 -3.76 -3.67
C LEU A 32 -5.35 -3.71 -2.14
N PHE A 33 -4.75 -2.67 -1.59
CA PHE A 33 -4.58 -2.48 -0.14
C PHE A 33 -4.71 -1.01 0.26
N HIS A 34 -5.03 -0.75 1.54
CA HIS A 34 -5.13 0.61 2.09
C HIS A 34 -3.80 1.35 2.01
N TRP A 35 -3.83 2.53 1.40
CA TRP A 35 -2.65 3.38 1.24
C TRP A 35 -3.02 4.86 1.19
N SER A 36 -2.36 5.67 2.02
CA SER A 36 -2.47 7.12 2.03
C SER A 36 -1.58 7.78 0.97
N TRP A 37 -2.19 8.34 -0.08
CA TRP A 37 -1.47 9.11 -1.11
C TRP A 37 -0.97 10.48 -0.63
N SER A 38 -1.48 10.95 0.51
CA SER A 38 -1.04 12.21 1.11
C SER A 38 0.36 12.13 1.72
N GLY A 39 0.89 10.91 1.93
CA GLY A 39 2.13 10.67 2.67
C GLY A 39 2.01 10.90 4.17
N ALA A 40 0.85 11.37 4.67
CA ALA A 40 0.55 11.36 6.08
C ALA A 40 0.27 9.91 6.51
N PRO A 41 0.87 9.42 7.62
CA PRO A 41 0.59 8.09 8.13
C PRO A 41 -0.89 7.98 8.46
N ALA A 42 -1.61 7.15 7.70
CA ALA A 42 -2.98 6.80 8.03
C ALA A 42 -2.95 5.67 9.05
N ALA A 43 -3.96 5.62 9.93
CA ALA A 43 -4.06 4.55 10.94
C ALA A 43 -4.14 3.14 10.32
N ASP A 44 -4.48 3.04 9.03
CA ASP A 44 -4.80 1.80 8.33
C ASP A 44 -3.84 1.45 7.18
N ASP A 45 -2.63 2.01 7.11
CA ASP A 45 -1.70 1.70 6.01
C ASP A 45 -1.32 0.20 5.99
N CYS A 46 -1.85 -0.53 5.00
CA CYS A 46 -1.74 -1.98 4.87
C CYS A 46 -0.53 -2.41 4.03
N GLY A 47 0.38 -1.48 3.75
CA GLY A 47 1.58 -1.72 2.97
C GLY A 47 2.54 -0.55 3.07
N ILE A 48 3.54 -0.54 2.19
CA ILE A 48 4.54 0.51 2.11
C ILE A 48 4.76 0.90 0.65
N ALA A 49 5.33 2.08 0.45
CA ALA A 49 5.94 2.47 -0.80
C ALA A 49 7.40 2.88 -0.58
N TRP A 50 8.26 2.62 -1.56
CA TRP A 50 9.66 3.05 -1.57
C TRP A 50 10.11 3.38 -2.99
N LEU A 51 11.12 4.23 -3.12
CA LEU A 51 11.80 4.44 -4.39
C LEU A 51 12.78 3.28 -4.60
N ASP A 52 12.59 2.49 -5.64
CA ASP A 52 13.63 1.60 -6.13
C ASP A 52 14.72 2.45 -6.79
N GLU A 53 15.90 2.50 -6.19
CA GLU A 53 17.01 3.35 -6.64
C GLU A 53 17.67 2.83 -7.92
N GLN A 54 17.53 1.54 -8.23
CA GLN A 54 18.14 0.94 -9.43
C GLN A 54 17.34 1.32 -10.68
N TYR A 55 16.02 1.31 -10.58
CA TYR A 55 15.10 1.58 -11.69
C TYR A 55 14.46 2.96 -11.62
N LEU A 56 14.67 3.70 -10.52
CA LEU A 56 14.10 5.02 -10.25
C LEU A 56 12.56 5.02 -10.36
N VAL A 57 11.93 3.98 -9.81
CA VAL A 57 10.47 3.82 -9.80
C VAL A 57 9.94 3.77 -8.38
N LEU A 58 8.73 4.29 -8.17
CA LEU A 58 8.03 4.17 -6.91
C LEU A 58 7.33 2.81 -6.86
N GLU A 59 7.75 1.96 -5.93
CA GLU A 59 7.16 0.65 -5.72
C GLU A 59 6.15 0.65 -4.58
N TYR A 60 5.16 -0.24 -4.68
CA TYR A 60 4.11 -0.45 -3.68
C TYR A 60 4.03 -1.93 -3.34
N ALA A 61 4.09 -2.28 -2.06
CA ALA A 61 3.89 -3.67 -1.64
C ALA A 61 3.04 -3.78 -0.38
N CYS A 62 2.12 -4.74 -0.39
CA CYS A 62 1.26 -5.05 0.74
C CYS A 62 2.04 -5.78 1.84
N ASN A 63 1.61 -5.62 3.09
CA ASN A 63 2.28 -6.25 4.23
C ASN A 63 2.27 -7.79 4.19
N VAL A 64 1.30 -8.40 3.49
CA VAL A 64 1.28 -9.85 3.24
C VAL A 64 2.48 -10.28 2.40
N CYS A 65 2.74 -9.62 1.27
CA CYS A 65 3.90 -9.93 0.42
C CYS A 65 5.23 -9.65 1.12
N LEU A 66 5.26 -8.67 2.01
CA LEU A 66 6.45 -8.29 2.78
C LEU A 66 6.66 -9.13 4.04
N GLY A 67 5.72 -10.01 4.39
CA GLY A 67 5.77 -10.77 5.64
C GLY A 67 5.73 -9.89 6.89
N ARG A 68 5.11 -8.71 6.82
CA ARG A 68 4.99 -7.75 7.92
C ARG A 68 3.64 -7.86 8.61
N ALA A 69 3.62 -7.66 9.92
CA ALA A 69 2.37 -7.44 10.64
C ALA A 69 1.85 -6.01 10.34
N ALA A 70 0.53 -5.82 10.35
CA ALA A 70 -0.07 -4.49 10.23
C ALA A 70 0.50 -3.55 11.32
N GLY A 71 0.87 -2.32 10.94
CA GLY A 71 1.43 -1.32 11.85
C GLY A 71 2.94 -1.42 12.15
N GLN A 72 3.70 -2.31 11.48
CA GLN A 72 5.16 -2.24 11.55
C GLN A 72 5.67 -1.06 10.70
N GLU A 73 6.31 -0.11 11.37
CA GLU A 73 6.99 1.02 10.72
C GLU A 73 8.00 0.50 9.68
N PRO A 74 7.97 1.03 8.44
CA PRO A 74 8.97 0.66 7.47
C PRO A 74 10.37 0.99 8.01
N PRO A 75 11.39 0.15 7.72
CA PRO A 75 12.76 0.54 8.00
C PRO A 75 13.05 1.80 7.19
N VAL A 76 13.09 2.94 7.87
CA VAL A 76 13.59 4.19 7.30
C VAL A 76 15.01 3.92 6.84
N GLY A 77 15.31 4.34 5.60
CA GLY A 77 16.50 3.96 4.86
C GLY A 77 17.75 3.90 5.73
N ARG A 78 18.47 2.77 5.67
CA ARG A 78 19.89 2.79 6.01
C ARG A 78 20.56 3.61 4.92
N GLY A 79 20.62 4.92 5.12
CA GLY A 79 21.48 5.79 4.33
C GLY A 79 22.86 5.18 4.29
N HIS A 80 23.33 4.90 3.08
CA HIS A 80 24.74 4.66 2.80
C HIS A 80 25.39 6.01 2.48
#